data_AF-A0A2P6CF62-F1
#
_entry.id   AF-A0A2P6CF62-F1
#
_cell.length_a   1.000
_cell.length_b   1.000
_cell.length_c   1.000
_cell.angle_alpha   90.00
_cell.angle_beta   90.00
_cell.angle_gamma   90.00
#
_symmetry.space_group_name_H-M   'P 1'
#
loop_
_entity.id
_entity.type
_entity.pdbx_description
1 polymer ?
#
loop_
_entity_poly.entity_id
_entity_poly.type
_entity_poly.pdbx_seq_one_letter_code
_entity_poly.pdbx_strand_id
1 'polypeptide(L)'
;MKKNKVVNLFGDNSNIQNTEVNYSTLLEKFVNHFDDEFKDYEYHEDVYEFAQNTWNLGNMRSILDTSEFKNIVTLAKEDGEDYRLIEKMTTHKVNHFKEFTEFIVDFYFFENNGTPKLNVTTQSEDDYLIDMLQMDSHNEETDDFEENYINRSAISIKPLQPFIDWHNNIYPDSKIDATTFNDVNIYLINNSSFEDIETHLKKKFDKYFMMELDGWHTNKKEWPQRRNYKMFKNWFQVAISTAVYDLEKTPVSKS
;
A
#
# COMPACT_ATOMS: atom_id res chain seq x y z
N MET A 1 -15.84 31.57 -35.29
CA MET A 1 -15.21 30.24 -35.08
C MET A 1 -14.15 30.39 -34.02
N LYS A 2 -14.43 29.93 -32.79
CA LYS A 2 -13.50 30.00 -31.65
C LYS A 2 -12.43 28.92 -31.84
N LYS A 3 -11.15 29.31 -31.70
CA LYS A 3 -9.99 28.41 -31.75
C LYS A 3 -9.97 27.56 -30.49
N ASN A 4 -10.01 26.24 -30.65
CA ASN A 4 -9.79 25.30 -29.55
C ASN A 4 -8.34 25.46 -29.04
N LYS A 5 -8.19 25.92 -27.79
CA LYS A 5 -6.95 25.84 -27.03
C LYS A 5 -6.90 24.42 -26.47
N VAL A 6 -5.91 23.64 -26.90
CA VAL A 6 -5.60 22.34 -26.28
C VAL A 6 -5.05 22.66 -24.90
N VAL A 7 -5.76 22.22 -23.86
CA VAL A 7 -5.28 22.25 -22.48
C VAL A 7 -4.36 21.04 -22.32
N ASN A 8 -3.10 21.29 -21.99
CA ASN A 8 -2.17 20.22 -21.65
C ASN A 8 -2.50 19.78 -20.21
N LEU A 9 -3.13 18.61 -20.06
CA LEU A 9 -3.61 18.05 -18.79
C LEU A 9 -2.55 17.19 -18.08
N PHE A 10 -1.35 17.11 -18.65
CA PHE A 10 -0.21 16.43 -18.04
C PHE A 10 0.96 17.41 -18.10
N GLY A 11 1.27 18.01 -16.95
CA GLY A 11 2.51 18.76 -16.79
C GLY A 11 3.68 17.87 -17.16
N ASP A 12 4.61 18.41 -17.95
CA ASP A 12 5.88 17.74 -18.17
C ASP A 12 6.53 17.53 -16.79
N ASN A 13 6.69 16.26 -16.38
CA ASN A 13 7.52 15.83 -15.25
C ASN A 13 9.00 16.07 -15.56
N SER A 14 9.35 17.31 -15.87
CA SER A 14 10.73 17.78 -15.82
C SER A 14 10.97 18.30 -14.41
N ASN A 15 11.76 17.56 -13.64
CA ASN A 15 12.47 18.02 -12.44
C ASN A 15 12.66 19.54 -12.45
N ILE A 16 11.80 20.26 -11.72
CA ILE A 16 12.01 21.68 -11.47
C ILE A 16 13.09 21.74 -10.39
N GLN A 17 14.34 21.75 -10.84
CA GLN A 17 15.45 22.21 -10.01
C GLN A 17 15.09 23.62 -9.51
N ASN A 18 15.04 23.73 -8.18
CA ASN A 18 14.83 24.91 -7.35
C ASN A 18 14.95 26.26 -8.09
N THR A 19 13.91 27.08 -7.89
CA THR A 19 13.90 28.53 -8.13
C THR A 19 15.10 29.21 -7.45
N GLU A 20 15.36 30.50 -7.73
CA GLU A 20 16.52 31.27 -7.21
C GLU A 20 16.74 31.22 -5.67
N VAL A 21 15.79 30.65 -4.91
CA VAL A 21 15.80 30.47 -3.47
C VAL A 21 16.15 29.03 -3.09
N ASN A 22 17.18 28.85 -2.27
CA ASN A 22 17.61 27.53 -1.80
C ASN A 22 16.81 27.09 -0.56
N TYR A 23 15.73 26.33 -0.77
CA TYR A 23 14.89 25.80 0.32
C TYR A 23 15.61 24.83 1.24
N SER A 24 16.66 24.13 0.78
CA SER A 24 17.48 23.29 1.66
C SER A 24 18.16 24.13 2.75
N THR A 25 18.73 25.27 2.37
CA THR A 25 19.31 26.21 3.36
C THR A 25 18.26 26.84 4.26
N LEU A 26 17.04 27.06 3.77
CA LEU A 26 15.95 27.60 4.60
C LEU A 26 15.48 26.58 5.64
N LEU A 27 15.28 25.33 5.23
CA LEU A 27 14.84 24.26 6.12
C LEU A 27 15.90 23.97 7.18
N GLU A 28 17.19 23.91 6.80
CA GLU A 28 18.30 23.80 7.76
C GLU A 28 18.28 24.94 8.78
N LYS A 29 18.13 26.20 8.33
CA LYS A 29 18.03 27.35 9.25
C LYS A 29 16.82 27.28 10.17
N PHE A 30 15.70 26.78 9.66
CA PHE A 30 14.47 26.61 10.42
C PHE A 30 14.65 25.56 11.52
N VAL A 31 15.20 24.38 11.18
CA VAL A 31 15.53 23.33 12.15
C VAL A 31 16.52 23.82 13.20
N ASN A 32 17.64 24.44 12.78
CA ASN A 32 18.70 24.89 13.67
C ASN A 32 18.24 25.92 14.71
N HIS A 33 17.15 26.65 14.45
CA HIS A 33 16.56 27.57 15.45
C HIS A 33 15.98 26.82 16.67
N PHE A 34 15.62 25.55 16.49
CA PHE A 34 14.96 24.70 17.47
C PHE A 34 15.80 23.50 17.90
N ASP A 35 17.11 23.47 17.63
CA ASP A 35 18.01 22.36 17.98
C ASP A 35 17.87 21.88 19.43
N ASP A 36 17.62 22.80 20.36
CA ASP A 36 17.42 22.48 21.77
C ASP A 36 16.16 21.64 22.05
N GLU A 37 15.11 21.80 21.24
CA GLU A 37 13.84 21.07 21.35
C GLU A 37 13.93 19.67 20.73
N PHE A 38 14.92 19.42 19.88
CA PHE A 38 15.10 18.16 19.15
C PHE A 38 16.15 17.22 19.78
N LYS A 39 16.68 17.55 20.97
CA LYS A 39 17.74 16.76 21.63
C LYS A 39 17.37 15.31 21.92
N ASP A 40 16.09 15.05 22.13
CA ASP A 40 15.57 13.73 22.49
C ASP A 40 15.11 12.92 21.27
N TYR A 41 15.21 13.48 20.05
CA TYR A 41 14.90 12.77 18.81
C TYR A 41 16.04 11.80 18.45
N GLU A 42 15.71 10.54 18.19
CA GLU A 42 16.68 9.48 17.89
C GLU A 42 17.25 9.59 16.47
N TYR A 43 16.43 10.03 15.52
CA TYR A 43 16.79 10.10 14.10
C TYR A 43 16.71 11.53 13.57
N HIS A 44 17.70 11.92 12.77
CA HIS A 44 17.72 13.23 12.11
C HIS A 44 16.58 13.36 11.09
N GLU A 45 16.13 12.27 10.47
CA GLU A 45 15.03 12.31 9.51
C GLU A 45 13.71 12.75 10.17
N ASP A 46 13.38 12.20 11.35
CA ASP A 46 12.19 12.58 12.13
C ASP A 46 12.13 14.09 12.42
N VAL A 47 13.28 14.71 12.71
CA VAL A 47 13.38 16.16 12.95
C VAL A 47 13.02 16.96 11.69
N TYR A 48 13.49 16.52 10.53
CA TYR A 48 13.23 17.22 9.26
C TYR A 48 11.82 16.95 8.73
N GLU A 49 11.25 15.78 9.00
CA GLU A 49 9.84 15.48 8.76
C GLU A 49 8.94 16.41 9.59
N PHE A 50 9.22 16.54 10.89
CA PHE A 50 8.51 17.46 11.77
C PHE A 50 8.64 18.92 11.30
N ALA A 51 9.85 19.30 10.87
CA ALA A 51 10.11 20.64 10.33
C ALA A 51 9.38 20.90 9.00
N GLN A 52 9.32 19.91 8.10
CA GLN A 52 8.53 19.98 6.87
C GLN A 52 7.04 20.20 7.19
N ASN A 53 6.49 19.40 8.11
CA ASN A 53 5.07 19.49 8.48
C ASN A 53 4.73 20.87 9.05
N THR A 54 5.55 21.36 9.99
CA THR A 54 5.34 22.69 10.60
C THR A 54 5.61 23.85 9.63
N TRP A 55 6.52 23.68 8.67
CA TRP A 55 6.73 24.63 7.58
C TRP A 55 5.47 24.77 6.73
N ASN A 56 4.93 23.64 6.26
CA ASN A 56 3.73 23.58 5.43
C ASN A 56 2.49 24.08 6.18
N LEU A 57 2.32 23.75 7.47
CA LEU A 57 1.28 24.34 8.32
C LEU A 57 1.40 25.86 8.39
N GLY A 58 2.63 26.39 8.43
CA GLY A 58 2.87 27.82 8.39
C GLY A 58 2.50 28.48 7.05
N ASN A 59 2.59 27.76 5.93
CA ASN A 59 2.05 28.22 4.64
C ASN A 59 0.51 28.19 4.69
N MET A 60 -0.08 27.06 5.09
CA MET A 60 -1.53 26.88 5.19
C MET A 60 -2.21 27.92 6.08
N ARG A 61 -1.58 28.31 7.19
CA ARG A 61 -2.11 29.36 8.09
C ARG A 61 -2.33 30.71 7.41
N SER A 62 -1.59 30.97 6.33
CA SER A 62 -1.70 32.22 5.57
C SER A 62 -2.84 32.16 4.53
N ILE A 63 -3.32 30.95 4.22
CA ILE A 63 -4.30 30.66 3.19
C ILE A 63 -5.68 30.40 3.81
N LEU A 64 -5.74 29.61 4.88
CA LEU A 64 -6.96 29.19 5.55
C LEU A 64 -7.51 30.24 6.49
N ASP A 65 -8.82 30.20 6.72
CA ASP A 65 -9.42 31.00 7.79
C ASP A 65 -9.02 30.49 9.18
N THR A 66 -9.22 31.33 10.21
CA THR A 66 -8.76 31.01 11.58
C THR A 66 -9.49 29.80 12.18
N SER A 67 -10.73 29.55 11.78
CA SER A 67 -11.53 28.42 12.27
C SER A 67 -11.08 27.10 11.65
N GLU A 68 -10.87 27.08 10.33
CA GLU A 68 -10.39 25.92 9.58
C GLU A 68 -8.99 25.52 10.05
N PHE A 69 -8.09 26.49 10.16
CA PHE A 69 -6.74 26.24 10.68
C PHE A 69 -6.77 25.68 12.11
N LYS A 70 -7.65 26.21 12.98
CA LYS A 70 -7.79 25.74 14.36
C LYS A 70 -8.28 24.28 14.43
N ASN A 71 -9.12 23.85 13.49
CA ASN A 71 -9.57 22.46 13.45
C ASN A 71 -8.41 21.51 13.10
N ILE A 72 -7.62 21.83 12.07
CA ILE A 72 -6.42 21.06 11.68
C ILE A 72 -5.47 20.90 12.87
N VAL A 73 -5.19 22.02 13.54
CA VAL A 73 -4.30 22.07 14.71
C VAL A 73 -4.87 21.33 15.93
N THR A 74 -6.21 21.22 16.04
CA THR A 74 -6.85 20.43 17.10
C THR A 74 -6.74 18.93 16.85
N LEU A 75 -6.85 18.49 15.60
CA LEU A 75 -6.67 17.08 15.21
C LEU A 75 -5.24 16.59 15.52
N ALA A 76 -4.22 17.35 15.13
CA ALA A 76 -2.81 17.03 15.43
C ALA A 76 -2.54 16.88 16.95
N LYS A 77 -3.30 17.60 17.79
CA LYS A 77 -3.20 17.49 19.25
C LYS A 77 -3.76 16.17 19.79
N GLU A 78 -4.80 15.64 19.17
CA GLU A 78 -5.47 14.41 19.61
C GLU A 78 -4.63 13.16 19.29
N ASP A 79 -3.79 13.23 18.26
CA ASP A 79 -2.88 12.15 17.83
C ASP A 79 -1.59 12.05 18.66
N GLY A 80 -1.41 12.89 19.67
CA GLY A 80 -0.28 12.80 20.61
C GLY A 80 1.01 13.46 20.13
N GLU A 81 0.97 14.22 19.03
CA GLU A 81 2.11 15.06 18.60
C GLU A 81 2.38 16.17 19.63
N ASP A 82 3.62 16.69 19.67
CA ASP A 82 3.97 17.84 20.53
C ASP A 82 3.35 19.13 19.98
N TYR A 83 2.05 19.29 20.25
CA TYR A 83 1.25 20.46 19.92
C TYR A 83 1.95 21.78 20.27
N ARG A 84 2.68 21.82 21.39
CA ARG A 84 3.35 23.05 21.82
C ARG A 84 4.50 23.38 20.88
N LEU A 85 5.27 22.38 20.48
CA LEU A 85 6.34 22.56 19.51
C LEU A 85 5.79 22.90 18.12
N ILE A 86 4.70 22.24 17.68
CA ILE A 86 4.01 22.56 16.41
C ILE A 86 3.58 24.03 16.36
N GLU A 87 2.85 24.50 17.37
CA GLU A 87 2.38 25.90 17.44
C GLU A 87 3.57 26.88 17.44
N LYS A 88 4.63 26.54 18.17
CA LYS A 88 5.85 27.36 18.28
C LYS A 88 6.58 27.47 16.93
N MET A 89 6.83 26.35 16.27
CA MET A 89 7.52 26.30 14.98
C MET A 89 6.68 26.93 13.86
N THR A 90 5.38 26.62 13.81
CA THR A 90 4.44 27.22 12.85
C THR A 90 4.39 28.74 13.00
N THR A 91 4.31 29.24 14.23
CA THR A 91 4.31 30.70 14.50
C THR A 91 5.65 31.32 14.09
N HIS A 92 6.77 30.64 14.34
CA HIS A 92 8.08 31.11 13.91
C HIS A 92 8.20 31.19 12.38
N LYS A 93 7.74 30.16 11.66
CA LYS A 93 7.64 30.15 10.20
C LYS A 93 6.90 31.39 9.71
N VAL A 94 5.68 31.62 10.20
CA VAL A 94 4.83 32.74 9.76
C VAL A 94 5.48 34.11 10.03
N ASN A 95 6.26 34.25 11.10
CA ASN A 95 6.86 35.53 11.46
C ASN A 95 8.19 35.82 10.74
N HIS A 96 9.00 34.80 10.44
CA HIS A 96 10.39 34.98 9.98
C HIS A 96 10.65 34.46 8.56
N PHE A 97 9.74 33.65 8.01
CA PHE A 97 9.87 33.01 6.69
C PHE A 97 8.63 33.28 5.82
N LYS A 98 7.93 34.40 6.05
CA LYS A 98 6.63 34.70 5.39
C LYS A 98 6.73 34.88 3.88
N GLU A 99 7.88 35.30 3.37
CA GLU A 99 8.15 35.48 1.95
C GLU A 99 8.36 34.16 1.19
N PHE A 100 8.54 33.05 1.91
CA PHE A 100 8.77 31.72 1.35
C PHE A 100 7.48 30.92 1.40
N THR A 101 6.74 30.94 0.29
CA THR A 101 5.38 30.41 0.19
C THR A 101 5.30 29.01 -0.43
N GLU A 102 6.38 28.52 -1.06
CA GLU A 102 6.41 27.16 -1.59
C GLU A 102 6.30 26.12 -0.46
N PHE A 103 5.62 25.03 -0.77
CA PHE A 103 5.43 23.89 0.10
C PHE A 103 6.54 22.87 -0.10
N ILE A 104 7.01 22.27 0.98
CA ILE A 104 8.02 21.22 0.94
C ILE A 104 7.31 19.88 0.79
N VAL A 105 7.62 19.16 -0.29
CA VAL A 105 6.98 17.87 -0.60
C VAL A 105 7.88 16.68 -0.35
N ASP A 106 9.19 16.88 -0.45
CA ASP A 106 10.18 15.83 -0.24
C ASP A 106 11.51 16.44 0.19
N PHE A 107 12.29 15.68 0.94
CA PHE A 107 13.67 16.00 1.25
C PHE A 107 14.48 14.71 1.37
N TYR A 108 15.76 14.82 1.07
CA TYR A 108 16.68 13.71 1.30
C TYR A 108 18.08 14.23 1.60
N PHE A 109 18.82 13.45 2.39
CA PHE A 109 20.23 13.70 2.64
C PHE A 109 21.10 12.96 1.63
N PHE A 110 22.18 13.61 1.21
CA PHE A 110 23.17 13.00 0.34
C PHE A 110 24.58 13.44 0.72
N GLU A 111 25.58 12.63 0.38
CA GLU A 111 26.97 12.97 0.63
C GLU A 111 27.58 13.70 -0.57
N ASN A 112 28.27 14.82 -0.32
CA ASN A 112 29.05 15.53 -1.32
C ASN A 112 30.42 15.88 -0.73
N ASN A 113 31.47 15.23 -1.25
CA ASN A 113 32.85 15.37 -0.77
C ASN A 113 33.00 15.10 0.75
N GLY A 114 32.36 14.05 1.28
CA GLY A 114 32.43 13.71 2.71
C GLY A 114 31.62 14.64 3.62
N THR A 115 30.84 15.57 3.07
CA THR A 115 29.96 16.46 3.83
C THR A 115 28.50 16.10 3.56
N PRO A 116 27.68 15.84 4.58
CA PRO A 116 26.24 15.62 4.40
C PRO A 116 25.60 16.92 3.90
N LYS A 117 24.70 16.81 2.92
CA LYS A 117 23.92 17.91 2.38
C LYS A 117 22.44 17.51 2.32
N LEU A 118 21.58 18.48 2.54
CA LEU A 118 20.15 18.35 2.36
C LEU A 118 19.77 18.76 0.92
N ASN A 119 18.93 17.97 0.28
CA ASN A 119 18.15 18.40 -0.87
C ASN A 119 16.69 18.55 -0.42
N VAL A 120 16.04 19.61 -0.88
CA VAL A 120 14.61 19.85 -0.65
C VAL A 120 13.94 20.06 -1.98
N THR A 121 12.82 19.35 -2.17
CA THR A 121 11.92 19.51 -3.29
C THR A 121 10.70 20.29 -2.83
N THR A 122 10.34 21.32 -3.59
CA THR A 122 9.18 22.15 -3.30
C THR A 122 8.20 22.19 -4.44
N GLN A 123 6.98 22.60 -4.14
CA GLN A 123 5.97 22.93 -5.14
C GLN A 123 5.20 24.19 -4.76
N SER A 124 4.55 24.77 -5.78
CA SER A 124 3.79 26.00 -5.62
C SER A 124 2.56 25.78 -4.75
N GLU A 125 2.01 26.87 -4.20
CA GLU A 125 0.75 26.83 -3.44
C GLU A 125 -0.39 26.20 -4.27
N ASP A 126 -0.54 26.62 -5.53
CA ASP A 126 -1.59 26.10 -6.41
C ASP A 126 -1.42 24.60 -6.64
N ASP A 127 -0.20 24.14 -6.96
CA ASP A 127 0.07 22.72 -7.20
C ASP A 127 -0.14 21.90 -5.92
N TYR A 128 0.31 22.39 -4.77
CA TYR A 128 0.13 21.73 -3.48
C TYR A 128 -1.35 21.59 -3.09
N LEU A 129 -2.14 22.65 -3.27
CA LEU A 129 -3.57 22.61 -2.98
C LEU A 129 -4.32 21.72 -3.96
N ILE A 130 -3.92 21.69 -5.24
CA ILE A 130 -4.48 20.76 -6.22
C ILE A 130 -4.19 19.31 -5.81
N ASP A 131 -2.95 18.99 -5.43
CA ASP A 131 -2.59 17.66 -4.97
C ASP A 131 -3.32 17.29 -3.68
N MET A 132 -3.44 18.22 -2.73
CA MET A 132 -4.19 18.01 -1.48
C MET A 132 -5.68 17.78 -1.75
N LEU A 133 -6.30 18.55 -2.65
CA LEU A 133 -7.70 18.37 -3.04
C LEU A 133 -7.90 17.09 -3.85
N GLN A 134 -6.91 16.66 -4.63
CA GLN A 134 -6.93 15.36 -5.30
C GLN A 134 -6.80 14.23 -4.28
N MET A 135 -5.91 14.34 -3.30
CA MET A 135 -5.83 13.42 -2.16
C MET A 135 -7.13 13.38 -1.37
N ASP A 136 -7.79 14.51 -1.11
CA ASP A 136 -9.10 14.55 -0.43
C ASP A 136 -10.24 14.01 -1.30
N SER A 137 -10.19 14.21 -2.63
CA SER A 137 -11.10 13.55 -3.57
C SER A 137 -10.82 12.05 -3.72
N HIS A 138 -9.65 11.60 -3.29
CA HIS A 138 -9.29 10.21 -3.11
C HIS A 138 -9.56 9.72 -1.66
N ASN A 139 -9.80 10.60 -0.68
CA ASN A 139 -10.23 10.25 0.68
C ASN A 139 -11.75 10.21 0.82
N GLU A 140 -12.50 10.96 0.00
CA GLU A 140 -13.93 10.76 -0.21
C GLU A 140 -14.13 9.80 -1.40
N GLU A 141 -14.17 8.50 -1.12
CA GLU A 141 -14.41 7.40 -2.08
C GLU A 141 -13.22 7.02 -3.00
N THR A 142 -12.02 6.76 -2.45
CA THR A 142 -11.24 5.66 -3.06
C THR A 142 -11.98 4.38 -2.75
N ASP A 143 -12.45 3.73 -3.81
CA ASP A 143 -12.91 2.36 -3.82
C ASP A 143 -11.88 1.54 -3.00
N ASP A 144 -12.26 1.06 -1.80
CA ASP A 144 -11.51 0.16 -0.91
C ASP A 144 -10.91 -1.06 -1.64
N PHE A 145 -11.21 -1.24 -2.92
CA PHE A 145 -10.80 -2.34 -3.74
C PHE A 145 -9.39 -2.17 -4.35
N GLU A 146 -8.87 -0.98 -4.65
CA GLU A 146 -7.51 -0.89 -5.23
C GLU A 146 -6.38 -1.13 -4.21
N GLU A 147 -6.48 -0.62 -2.98
CA GLU A 147 -5.46 -0.85 -1.94
C GLU A 147 -5.40 -2.30 -1.43
N ASN A 148 -6.52 -3.02 -1.56
CA ASN A 148 -6.67 -4.37 -1.03
C ASN A 148 -6.28 -5.48 -2.01
N TYR A 149 -5.77 -5.16 -3.20
CA TYR A 149 -5.37 -6.17 -4.18
C TYR A 149 -4.17 -7.01 -3.68
N ILE A 150 -4.39 -8.31 -3.50
CA ILE A 150 -3.30 -9.26 -3.26
C ILE A 150 -2.67 -9.60 -4.61
N ASN A 151 -1.35 -9.39 -4.72
CA ASN A 151 -0.55 -9.80 -5.88
C ASN A 151 -0.36 -11.33 -5.97
N ARG A 152 -1.47 -12.08 -5.95
CA ARG A 152 -1.56 -13.54 -6.02
C ARG A 152 -2.81 -13.91 -6.81
N SER A 153 -2.75 -15.05 -7.49
CA SER A 153 -3.93 -15.68 -8.06
C SER A 153 -4.37 -16.83 -7.16
N ALA A 154 -5.67 -17.11 -7.10
CA ALA A 154 -6.25 -18.18 -6.31
C ALA A 154 -6.68 -19.36 -7.19
N ILE A 155 -6.37 -20.57 -6.76
CA ILE A 155 -6.89 -21.82 -7.34
C ILE A 155 -7.76 -22.49 -6.27
N SER A 156 -9.03 -22.68 -6.56
CA SER A 156 -9.94 -23.51 -5.76
C SER A 156 -10.05 -24.91 -6.36
N ILE A 157 -9.96 -25.93 -5.51
CA ILE A 157 -10.05 -27.33 -5.92
C ILE A 157 -11.19 -28.00 -5.16
N LYS A 158 -12.25 -28.38 -5.90
CA LYS A 158 -13.42 -29.06 -5.34
C LYS A 158 -13.42 -30.54 -5.74
N PRO A 159 -13.42 -31.48 -4.78
CA PRO A 159 -13.56 -32.91 -5.08
C PRO A 159 -14.88 -33.27 -5.77
N LEU A 160 -14.80 -34.21 -6.71
CA LEU A 160 -15.93 -34.77 -7.46
C LEU A 160 -16.17 -36.23 -7.04
N GLN A 161 -17.18 -36.86 -7.64
CA GLN A 161 -17.61 -38.22 -7.32
C GLN A 161 -16.49 -39.26 -7.25
N PRO A 162 -15.48 -39.29 -8.15
CA PRO A 162 -14.40 -40.27 -8.04
C PRO A 162 -13.58 -40.17 -6.75
N PHE A 163 -13.42 -38.96 -6.19
CA PHE A 163 -12.76 -38.77 -4.91
C PHE A 163 -13.63 -39.30 -3.76
N ILE A 164 -14.94 -39.01 -3.81
CA ILE A 164 -15.93 -39.51 -2.84
C ILE A 164 -15.93 -41.04 -2.83
N ASP A 165 -15.98 -41.66 -4.01
CA ASP A 165 -16.00 -43.11 -4.16
C ASP A 165 -14.73 -43.75 -3.59
N TRP A 166 -13.58 -43.12 -3.82
CA TRP A 166 -12.31 -43.54 -3.26
C TRP A 166 -12.29 -43.44 -1.73
N HIS A 167 -12.70 -42.30 -1.16
CA HIS A 167 -12.77 -42.12 0.28
C HIS A 167 -13.70 -43.16 0.93
N ASN A 168 -14.91 -43.33 0.37
CA ASN A 168 -15.94 -44.23 0.90
C ASN A 168 -15.58 -45.72 0.76
N ASN A 169 -14.64 -46.06 -0.12
CA ASN A 169 -14.07 -47.39 -0.21
C ASN A 169 -13.16 -47.69 0.99
N ILE A 170 -12.34 -46.71 1.39
CA ILE A 170 -11.42 -46.81 2.54
C ILE A 170 -12.21 -46.74 3.86
N TYR A 171 -13.22 -45.88 3.93
CA TYR A 171 -14.01 -45.63 5.14
C TYR A 171 -15.50 -45.95 4.94
N PRO A 172 -15.88 -47.24 4.84
CA PRO A 172 -17.27 -47.64 4.58
C PRO A 172 -18.25 -47.25 5.69
N ASP A 173 -17.77 -47.08 6.93
CA ASP A 173 -18.58 -46.72 8.10
C ASP A 173 -18.63 -45.20 8.35
N SER A 174 -17.91 -44.40 7.56
CA SER A 174 -17.85 -42.94 7.71
C SER A 174 -17.87 -42.28 6.33
N LYS A 175 -18.94 -42.55 5.57
CA LYS A 175 -19.06 -42.09 4.19
C LYS A 175 -19.28 -40.59 4.12
N ILE A 176 -18.71 -39.99 3.08
CA ILE A 176 -18.90 -38.60 2.68
C ILE A 176 -19.72 -38.54 1.40
N ASP A 177 -20.24 -37.36 1.08
CA ASP A 177 -20.96 -37.08 -0.16
C ASP A 177 -20.62 -35.69 -0.69
N ALA A 178 -21.30 -35.26 -1.76
CA ALA A 178 -21.04 -33.97 -2.39
C ALA A 178 -21.28 -32.76 -1.46
N THR A 179 -22.12 -32.89 -0.43
CA THR A 179 -22.40 -31.83 0.56
C THR A 179 -21.29 -31.68 1.59
N THR A 180 -20.39 -32.67 1.69
CA THR A 180 -19.21 -32.59 2.56
C THR A 180 -18.23 -31.49 2.11
N PHE A 181 -18.23 -31.13 0.83
CA PHE A 181 -17.30 -30.13 0.26
C PHE A 181 -17.93 -28.75 0.10
N ASN A 182 -18.58 -28.26 1.17
CA ASN A 182 -19.01 -26.86 1.26
C ASN A 182 -17.80 -25.94 1.45
N ASP A 183 -16.79 -26.42 2.17
CA ASP A 183 -15.51 -25.75 2.34
C ASP A 183 -14.46 -26.47 1.48
N VAL A 184 -13.76 -25.72 0.63
CA VAL A 184 -12.76 -26.24 -0.30
C VAL A 184 -11.41 -25.57 -0.06
N ASN A 185 -10.33 -26.29 -0.35
CA ASN A 185 -9.00 -25.72 -0.27
C ASN A 185 -8.79 -24.66 -1.36
N ILE A 186 -8.23 -23.52 -0.95
CA ILE A 186 -7.82 -22.44 -1.83
C ILE A 186 -6.29 -22.30 -1.77
N TYR A 187 -5.68 -22.27 -2.93
CA TYR A 187 -4.23 -22.18 -3.09
C TYR A 187 -3.87 -20.84 -3.71
N LEU A 188 -3.20 -19.98 -2.94
CA LEU A 188 -2.63 -18.74 -3.45
C LEU A 188 -1.29 -19.02 -4.13
N ILE A 189 -1.16 -18.57 -5.38
CA ILE A 189 0.03 -18.70 -6.21
C ILE A 189 0.47 -17.32 -6.73
N ASN A 190 1.68 -17.23 -7.28
CA ASN A 190 2.17 -15.98 -7.87
C ASN A 190 1.17 -15.46 -8.91
N ASN A 191 0.94 -14.15 -8.88
CA ASN A 191 0.09 -13.48 -9.85
C ASN A 191 0.57 -13.79 -11.27
N SER A 192 -0.31 -14.39 -12.06
CA SER A 192 -0.01 -14.87 -13.40
C SER A 192 -1.27 -14.73 -14.27
N SER A 193 -1.09 -14.68 -15.59
CA SER A 193 -2.24 -14.76 -16.51
C SER A 193 -2.99 -16.08 -16.35
N PHE A 194 -4.25 -16.14 -16.78
CA PHE A 194 -5.03 -17.37 -16.72
C PHE A 194 -4.33 -18.53 -17.46
N GLU A 195 -3.76 -18.27 -18.64
CA GLU A 195 -3.02 -19.24 -19.46
C GLU A 195 -1.77 -19.77 -18.74
N ASP A 196 -1.06 -18.91 -18.01
CA ASP A 196 0.09 -19.29 -17.21
C ASP A 196 -0.33 -20.16 -16.02
N ILE A 197 -1.47 -19.87 -15.39
CA ILE A 197 -2.02 -20.67 -14.28
C ILE A 197 -2.42 -22.06 -14.77
N GLU A 198 -3.10 -22.18 -15.91
CA GLU A 198 -3.43 -23.49 -16.48
C GLU A 198 -2.17 -24.31 -16.79
N THR A 199 -1.15 -23.65 -17.33
CA THR A 199 0.15 -24.27 -17.61
C THR A 199 0.84 -24.72 -16.31
N HIS A 200 0.82 -23.89 -15.27
CA HIS A 200 1.32 -24.22 -13.94
C HIS A 200 0.57 -25.41 -13.34
N LEU A 201 -0.77 -25.40 -13.39
CA LEU A 201 -1.61 -26.49 -12.92
C LEU A 201 -1.27 -27.80 -13.63
N LYS A 202 -1.13 -27.79 -14.96
CA LYS A 202 -0.73 -28.99 -15.72
C LYS A 202 0.66 -29.51 -15.32
N LYS A 203 1.59 -28.62 -14.94
CA LYS A 203 2.93 -28.99 -14.47
C LYS A 203 2.93 -29.47 -13.01
N LYS A 204 2.00 -28.99 -12.18
CA LYS A 204 1.99 -29.18 -10.72
C LYS A 204 0.79 -29.97 -10.20
N PHE A 205 -0.08 -30.51 -11.06
CA PHE A 205 -1.32 -31.17 -10.67
C PHE A 205 -1.12 -32.26 -9.62
N ASP A 206 -0.03 -33.04 -9.71
CA ASP A 206 0.22 -34.15 -8.78
C ASP A 206 0.47 -33.63 -7.37
N LYS A 207 1.09 -32.45 -7.21
CA LYS A 207 1.26 -31.81 -5.91
C LYS A 207 -0.08 -31.46 -5.29
N TYR A 208 -0.97 -30.81 -6.04
CA TYR A 208 -2.31 -30.47 -5.57
C TYR A 208 -3.13 -31.72 -5.24
N PHE A 209 -3.09 -32.73 -6.12
CA PHE A 209 -3.76 -34.01 -5.88
C PHE A 209 -3.29 -34.65 -4.56
N MET A 210 -1.98 -34.70 -4.33
CA MET A 210 -1.45 -35.24 -3.07
C MET A 210 -1.89 -34.43 -1.84
N MET A 211 -1.94 -33.09 -1.92
CA MET A 211 -2.41 -32.25 -0.82
C MET A 211 -3.89 -32.55 -0.49
N GLU A 212 -4.74 -32.68 -1.50
CA GLU A 212 -6.14 -33.07 -1.31
C GLU A 212 -6.27 -34.48 -0.71
N LEU A 213 -5.43 -35.44 -1.10
CA LEU A 213 -5.49 -36.80 -0.53
C LEU A 213 -4.99 -36.83 0.92
N ASP A 214 -3.93 -36.11 1.23
CA ASP A 214 -3.28 -36.09 2.56
C ASP A 214 -4.20 -35.51 3.64
N GLY A 215 -5.02 -34.52 3.28
CA GLY A 215 -6.03 -33.94 4.18
C GLY A 215 -7.10 -34.93 4.65
N TRP A 216 -7.30 -36.04 3.93
CA TRP A 216 -8.34 -37.03 4.23
C TRP A 216 -7.77 -38.39 4.65
N HIS A 217 -6.61 -38.78 4.13
CA HIS A 217 -6.03 -40.08 4.40
C HIS A 217 -4.51 -40.06 4.27
N THR A 218 -3.79 -40.42 5.34
CA THR A 218 -2.32 -40.25 5.40
C THR A 218 -1.53 -41.45 4.87
N ASN A 219 -2.13 -42.64 4.75
CA ASN A 219 -1.43 -43.82 4.23
C ASN A 219 -1.33 -43.78 2.70
N LYS A 220 -0.19 -43.26 2.22
CA LYS A 220 0.11 -43.05 0.79
C LYS A 220 0.08 -44.30 -0.09
N LYS A 221 0.08 -45.50 0.49
CA LYS A 221 -0.04 -46.76 -0.29
C LYS A 221 -1.47 -46.99 -0.79
N GLU A 222 -2.46 -46.44 -0.10
CA GLU A 222 -3.89 -46.56 -0.43
C GLU A 222 -4.38 -45.41 -1.33
N TRP A 223 -3.50 -44.45 -1.61
CA TRP A 223 -3.76 -43.40 -2.60
C TRP A 223 -3.78 -43.98 -4.02
N PRO A 224 -4.45 -43.31 -4.97
CA PRO A 224 -4.33 -43.67 -6.37
C PRO A 224 -2.87 -43.56 -6.83
N GLN A 225 -2.26 -44.64 -7.32
CA GLN A 225 -0.81 -44.68 -7.59
C GLN A 225 -0.42 -44.13 -8.97
N ARG A 226 -1.31 -44.19 -9.97
CA ARG A 226 -1.03 -43.76 -11.36
C ARG A 226 -1.71 -42.43 -11.71
N ARG A 227 -1.53 -41.43 -10.84
CA ARG A 227 -2.13 -40.10 -11.01
C ARG A 227 -1.53 -39.44 -12.25
N ASN A 228 -2.41 -38.93 -13.09
CA ASN A 228 -2.07 -38.15 -14.26
C ASN A 228 -3.04 -36.97 -14.37
N TYR A 229 -2.73 -36.00 -15.22
CA TYR A 229 -3.54 -34.79 -15.31
C TYR A 229 -4.98 -35.06 -15.77
N LYS A 230 -5.22 -36.08 -16.59
CA LYS A 230 -6.57 -36.49 -16.99
C LYS A 230 -7.37 -36.98 -15.78
N MET A 231 -6.75 -37.80 -14.93
CA MET A 231 -7.36 -38.28 -13.69
C MET A 231 -7.66 -37.11 -12.76
N PHE A 232 -6.72 -36.18 -12.60
CA PHE A 232 -6.93 -34.98 -11.79
C PHE A 232 -8.16 -34.18 -12.24
N LYS A 233 -8.31 -33.90 -13.54
CA LYS A 233 -9.50 -33.20 -14.06
C LYS A 233 -10.81 -33.98 -13.95
N ASN A 234 -10.75 -35.31 -13.82
CA ASN A 234 -11.94 -36.13 -13.56
C ASN A 234 -12.30 -36.15 -12.07
N TRP A 235 -11.32 -35.99 -11.19
CA TRP A 235 -11.47 -36.09 -9.75
C TRP A 235 -11.78 -34.75 -9.09
N PHE A 236 -11.39 -33.64 -9.72
CA PHE A 236 -11.56 -32.32 -9.16
C PHE A 236 -12.10 -31.33 -10.19
N GLN A 237 -13.03 -30.50 -9.74
CA GLN A 237 -13.38 -29.26 -10.40
C GLN A 237 -12.40 -28.18 -9.94
N VAL A 238 -11.83 -27.44 -10.88
CA VAL A 238 -10.87 -26.37 -10.59
C VAL A 238 -11.46 -25.03 -11.01
N ALA A 239 -11.42 -24.05 -10.12
CA ALA A 239 -11.75 -22.66 -10.41
C ALA A 239 -10.52 -21.77 -10.18
N ILE A 240 -10.32 -20.79 -11.05
CA ILE A 240 -9.18 -19.87 -11.03
C ILE A 240 -9.71 -18.45 -10.87
N SER A 241 -9.13 -17.70 -9.95
CA SER A 241 -9.36 -16.27 -9.77
C SER A 241 -8.03 -15.53 -9.90
N THR A 242 -7.93 -14.63 -10.87
CA THR A 242 -6.73 -13.82 -11.12
C THR A 242 -6.73 -12.52 -10.33
N ALA A 243 -7.89 -12.12 -9.80
CA ALA A 243 -8.04 -10.99 -8.90
C ALA A 243 -8.47 -11.48 -7.52
N VAL A 244 -7.67 -11.14 -6.52
CA VAL A 244 -7.88 -11.49 -5.11
C VAL A 244 -7.72 -10.21 -4.30
N TYR A 245 -8.70 -9.92 -3.46
CA TYR A 245 -8.73 -8.72 -2.62
C TYR A 245 -8.78 -9.12 -1.15
N ASP A 246 -7.88 -8.57 -0.34
CA ASP A 246 -7.86 -8.72 1.12
C ASP A 246 -8.67 -7.61 1.76
N LEU A 247 -9.84 -7.90 2.30
CA LEU A 247 -10.70 -6.87 2.90
C LEU A 247 -10.39 -6.62 4.37
N GLU A 248 -9.34 -7.26 4.92
CA GLU A 248 -8.99 -7.17 6.32
C GLU A 248 -7.88 -6.13 6.57
N LYS A 249 -7.95 -5.46 7.73
CA LYS A 249 -6.97 -4.43 8.11
C LYS A 249 -5.59 -4.99 8.45
N THR A 250 -5.52 -6.27 8.83
CA THR A 250 -4.27 -6.91 9.25
C THR A 250 -3.68 -7.74 8.12
N PRO A 251 -2.37 -7.63 7.80
CA PRO A 251 -1.77 -8.36 6.69
C PRO A 251 -1.90 -9.89 6.81
N VAL A 252 -2.12 -10.57 5.68
CA VAL A 252 -2.07 -12.03 5.59
C VAL A 252 -0.71 -12.55 6.07
N SER A 253 -0.72 -13.37 7.13
CA SER A 253 0.46 -14.07 7.64
C SER A 253 0.37 -15.58 7.35
N LYS A 254 1.52 -16.27 7.30
CA LYS A 254 1.58 -17.73 7.15
C LYS A 254 1.79 -18.35 8.53
N SER A 255 0.92 -19.30 8.90
CA SER A 255 1.01 -20.11 10.12
C SER A 255 1.75 -21.43 9.91
#